data_AF-J2GNE7-F1
#
_entry.id   AF-J2GNE7-F1
#
_cell.length_a   1.000
_cell.length_b   1.000
_cell.length_c   1.000
_cell.angle_alpha   90.00
_cell.angle_beta   90.00
_cell.angle_gamma   90.00
#
_symmetry.space_group_name_H-M   'P 1'
#
loop_
_entity.id
_entity.type
_entity.pdbx_description
1 polymer ?
#
loop_
_entity_poly.entity_id
_entity_poly.type
_entity_poly.pdbx_seq_one_letter_code
_entity_poly.pdbx_strand_id
1 'polypeptide(L)'
;MNPWLEKHMPAPMAAPETAALRAARVRLIVALVALGAMTAFWPVIAGRVALGVFGGLAVFIAVQGIFWMRAKNTADDDYLMSRMTDDDGDGLP
;
A
#
# COMPACT_ATOMS: atom_id res chain seq x y z
N MET A 1 -23.73 0.44 -8.82
CA MET A 1 -22.91 -0.59 -8.13
C MET A 1 -23.69 -1.90 -8.11
N ASN A 2 -23.01 -3.05 -8.12
CA ASN A 2 -23.66 -4.37 -8.23
C ASN A 2 -24.06 -4.91 -6.83
N PRO A 3 -25.34 -5.24 -6.55
CA PRO A 3 -25.82 -5.66 -5.23
C PRO A 3 -25.13 -6.91 -4.65
N TRP A 4 -24.61 -7.78 -5.52
CA TRP A 4 -23.89 -8.97 -5.11
C TRP A 4 -22.55 -8.66 -4.45
N LEU A 5 -21.86 -7.61 -4.93
CA LEU A 5 -20.55 -7.17 -4.42
C LEU A 5 -20.67 -6.57 -3.02
N GLU A 6 -21.71 -5.75 -2.77
CA GLU A 6 -21.96 -5.18 -1.43
C GLU A 6 -22.25 -6.26 -0.38
N LYS A 7 -22.98 -7.31 -0.75
CA LYS A 7 -23.33 -8.40 0.17
C LYS A 7 -22.13 -9.28 0.56
N HIS A 8 -21.11 -9.39 -0.31
CA HIS A 8 -19.95 -10.28 -0.10
C HIS A 8 -18.64 -9.51 0.18
N MET A 9 -18.66 -8.19 0.11
CA MET A 9 -17.58 -7.32 0.59
C MET A 9 -18.13 -6.44 1.73
N PRO A 10 -18.18 -6.97 2.97
CA PRO A 10 -18.58 -6.16 4.12
C PRO A 10 -17.51 -5.08 4.32
N ALA A 11 -17.94 -3.82 4.18
CA ALA A 11 -17.12 -2.60 4.07
C ALA A 11 -16.21 -2.53 2.81
N PRO A 12 -16.07 -1.36 2.14
CA PRO A 12 -14.91 -1.15 1.29
C PRO A 12 -13.68 -1.39 2.16
N MET A 13 -12.96 -2.47 1.86
CA MET A 13 -11.83 -3.03 2.64
C MET A 13 -10.58 -2.13 2.60
N ALA A 14 -10.76 -0.87 2.26
CA ALA A 14 -9.77 0.19 2.25
C ALA A 14 -10.54 1.51 2.40
N ALA A 15 -10.15 2.32 3.38
CA ALA A 15 -10.55 3.72 3.42
C ALA A 15 -10.28 4.38 2.05
N PRO A 16 -11.06 5.41 1.62
CA PRO A 16 -10.80 6.14 0.39
C PRO A 16 -9.33 6.58 0.34
N GLU A 17 -8.55 5.90 -0.52
CA GLU A 17 -7.10 6.05 -0.53
C GLU A 17 -6.75 7.44 -1.08
N THR A 18 -6.10 8.28 -0.26
CA THR A 18 -5.71 9.63 -0.69
C THR A 18 -4.79 9.54 -1.91
N ALA A 19 -4.83 10.56 -2.78
CA ALA A 19 -3.98 10.60 -3.98
C ALA A 19 -2.48 10.42 -3.64
N ALA A 20 -2.06 10.90 -2.47
CA ALA A 20 -0.71 10.73 -1.95
C ALA A 20 -0.38 9.26 -1.57
N LEU A 21 -1.28 8.57 -0.87
CA LEU A 21 -1.12 7.14 -0.54
C LEU A 21 -1.10 6.26 -1.79
N ARG A 22 -1.96 6.56 -2.76
CA ARG A 22 -1.97 5.87 -4.05
C ARG A 22 -0.65 6.07 -4.81
N ALA A 23 -0.14 7.30 -4.87
CA ALA A 23 1.15 7.60 -5.51
C ALA A 23 2.31 6.87 -4.81
N ALA A 24 2.32 6.84 -3.48
CA ALA A 24 3.31 6.11 -2.69
C ALA A 24 3.26 4.59 -2.97
N ARG A 25 2.06 4.00 -3.07
CA ARG A 25 1.89 2.59 -3.46
C ARG A 25 2.47 2.32 -4.85
N VAL A 26 2.16 3.16 -5.83
CA VAL A 26 2.67 2.99 -7.19
C VAL A 26 4.20 3.06 -7.22
N ARG A 27 4.82 4.00 -6.50
CA ARG A 27 6.27 4.09 -6.38
C ARG A 27 6.89 2.81 -5.79
N LEU A 28 6.26 2.24 -4.75
CA LEU A 28 6.69 0.97 -4.17
C LEU A 28 6.58 -0.20 -5.14
N ILE A 29 5.46 -0.30 -5.87
CA ILE A 29 5.27 -1.35 -6.89
C ILE A 29 6.34 -1.22 -7.97
N VAL A 30 6.57 -0.02 -8.51
CA VAL A 30 7.60 0.21 -9.53
C VAL A 30 8.99 -0.14 -9.00
N ALA A 31 9.31 0.23 -7.76
CA ALA A 31 10.59 -0.12 -7.15
C ALA A 31 10.77 -1.63 -6.96
N LEU A 32 9.72 -2.35 -6.52
CA LEU A 32 9.75 -3.81 -6.40
C LEU A 32 9.92 -4.50 -7.75
N VAL A 33 9.22 -4.02 -8.79
CA VAL A 33 9.38 -4.54 -10.16
C VAL A 33 10.80 -4.29 -10.66
N ALA A 34 11.35 -3.11 -10.44
CA ALA A 34 12.73 -2.79 -10.81
C ALA A 34 13.75 -3.67 -10.06
N LEU A 35 13.55 -3.92 -8.76
CA LEU A 35 14.39 -4.81 -7.97
C LEU A 35 14.31 -6.25 -8.48
N GLY A 36 13.10 -6.72 -8.78
CA GLY A 36 12.86 -8.04 -9.37
C GLY A 36 13.55 -8.19 -10.73
N ALA A 37 13.44 -7.19 -11.59
CA ALA A 37 14.12 -7.18 -12.89
C ALA A 37 15.65 -7.17 -12.73
N MET A 38 16.20 -6.35 -11.83
CA MET A 38 17.64 -6.36 -11.54
C MET A 38 18.11 -7.72 -11.03
N THR A 39 17.30 -8.39 -10.21
CA THR A 39 17.62 -9.73 -9.69
C THR A 39 17.59 -10.77 -10.81
N ALA A 40 16.59 -10.72 -11.70
CA ALA A 40 16.45 -11.64 -12.82
C ALA A 40 17.56 -11.50 -13.87
N PHE A 41 18.01 -10.26 -14.14
CA PHE A 41 19.06 -9.96 -15.12
C PHE A 41 20.43 -9.71 -14.50
N TRP A 42 20.63 -10.07 -13.22
CA TRP A 42 21.87 -9.83 -12.47
C TRP A 42 23.16 -10.16 -13.23
N PRO A 43 23.33 -11.33 -13.86
CA PRO A 43 24.58 -11.66 -14.55
C PRO A 43 24.91 -10.73 -15.73
N VAL A 44 23.92 -10.06 -16.31
CA VAL A 44 24.11 -9.13 -17.44
C VAL A 44 24.47 -7.72 -16.96
N ILE A 45 24.02 -7.34 -15.77
CA ILE A 45 24.14 -5.97 -15.23
C ILE A 45 25.11 -5.86 -14.05
N ALA A 46 25.69 -6.97 -13.59
CA ALA A 46 26.53 -7.02 -12.39
C ALA A 46 27.74 -6.08 -12.50
N GLY A 47 27.87 -5.19 -11.52
CA GLY A 47 28.94 -4.19 -11.46
C GLY A 47 28.81 -3.29 -10.22
N ARG A 48 29.83 -2.48 -9.93
CA ARG A 48 29.85 -1.59 -8.75
C ARG A 48 28.67 -0.63 -8.69
N VAL A 49 28.28 -0.08 -9.83
CA VAL A 49 27.11 0.82 -9.94
C VAL A 49 25.82 0.04 -9.69
N ALA A 50 25.66 -1.15 -10.26
CA ALA A 50 24.48 -1.98 -10.06
C ALA A 50 24.30 -2.42 -8.61
N LEU A 51 25.39 -2.71 -7.89
CA LEU A 51 25.34 -2.98 -6.44
C LEU A 51 24.85 -1.77 -5.64
N GLY A 52 25.35 -0.57 -5.96
CA GLY A 52 24.91 0.67 -5.30
C GLY A 52 23.43 0.96 -5.57
N VAL A 53 22.98 0.80 -6.82
CA VAL A 53 21.58 0.96 -7.20
C VAL A 53 20.70 -0.08 -6.51
N PHE A 54 21.12 -1.36 -6.50
CA PHE A 54 20.38 -2.44 -5.84
C PHE A 54 20.20 -2.17 -4.34
N GLY A 55 21.28 -1.81 -3.65
CA GLY A 55 21.24 -1.44 -2.23
C GLY A 55 20.36 -0.22 -1.97
N GLY A 56 20.48 0.83 -2.79
CA GLY A 56 19.65 2.02 -2.69
C GLY A 56 18.17 1.72 -2.90
N LEU A 57 17.84 0.86 -3.87
CA LEU A 57 16.47 0.43 -4.15
C LEU A 57 15.89 -0.39 -2.99
N ALA A 58 16.68 -1.29 -2.41
CA ALA A 58 16.28 -2.07 -1.24
C ALA A 58 16.00 -1.17 -0.01
N VAL A 59 16.88 -0.21 0.28
CA VAL A 59 16.68 0.77 1.36
C VAL A 59 15.45 1.63 1.09
N PHE A 60 15.27 2.11 -0.15
CA PHE A 60 14.10 2.88 -0.54
C PHE A 60 12.81 2.09 -0.29
N ILE A 61 12.74 0.83 -0.75
CA ILE A 61 11.56 -0.03 -0.55
C ILE A 61 11.28 -0.24 0.94
N ALA A 62 12.30 -0.50 1.75
CA ALA A 62 12.14 -0.70 3.19
C ALA A 62 11.59 0.56 3.87
N VAL A 63 12.21 1.72 3.64
CA VAL A 63 11.81 2.98 4.26
C VAL A 63 10.42 3.41 3.78
N GLN A 64 10.24 3.52 2.46
CA GLN A 64 8.97 3.94 1.87
C GLN A 64 7.84 2.95 2.19
N GLY A 65 8.15 1.65 2.28
CA GLY A 65 7.22 0.59 2.62
C GLY A 65 6.70 0.72 4.03
N ILE A 66 7.59 0.95 5.01
CA ILE A 66 7.20 1.18 6.41
C ILE A 66 6.33 2.43 6.54
N PHE A 67 6.71 3.55 5.92
CA PHE A 67 5.93 4.77 5.98
C PHE A 67 4.55 4.60 5.33
N TRP A 68 4.48 3.93 4.18
CA TRP A 68 3.21 3.65 3.51
C TRP A 68 2.31 2.72 4.33
N MET A 69 2.86 1.64 4.91
CA MET A 69 2.10 0.72 5.77
C MET A 69 1.52 1.42 7.00
N ARG A 70 2.30 2.27 7.67
CA ARG A 70 1.83 3.05 8.82
C ARG A 70 0.70 4.00 8.42
N ALA A 71 0.91 4.79 7.37
CA ALA A 71 -0.09 5.75 6.90
C ALA A 71 -1.37 5.04 6.42
N LYS A 72 -1.23 3.85 5.83
CA LYS A 72 -2.38 3.03 5.43
C LYS A 72 -3.12 2.49 6.65
N ASN A 73 -2.43 1.91 7.64
CA ASN A 73 -3.08 1.40 8.85
C ASN A 73 -3.85 2.51 9.59
N THR A 74 -3.27 3.71 9.71
CA THR A 74 -3.99 4.85 10.33
C THR A 74 -5.25 5.22 9.55
N ALA A 75 -5.19 5.25 8.22
CA ALA A 75 -6.36 5.56 7.40
C ALA A 75 -7.45 4.46 7.51
N ASP A 76 -7.04 3.19 7.60
CA ASP A 76 -7.96 2.08 7.78
C ASP A 76 -8.58 2.08 9.20
N ASP A 77 -7.79 2.37 10.24
CA ASP A 77 -8.26 2.49 11.62
C ASP A 77 -9.27 3.65 11.78
N ASP A 78 -8.97 4.83 11.23
CA ASP A 78 -9.86 6.00 11.24
C ASP A 78 -11.20 5.67 10.56
N TYR A 79 -11.16 4.96 9.42
CA TYR A 79 -12.35 4.55 8.69
C TYR A 79 -13.20 3.55 9.49
N LEU A 80 -12.56 2.56 10.12
CA LEU A 80 -13.25 1.59 10.98
C LEU A 80 -13.92 2.27 12.18
N MET A 81 -13.23 3.18 12.84
CA MET A 81 -13.76 3.94 13.98
C MET A 81 -14.92 4.85 13.59
N SER A 82 -14.85 5.53 12.44
CA SER A 82 -15.97 6.33 11.94
C SER A 82 -17.23 5.48 11.68
N ARG A 83 -17.06 4.24 11.19
CA ARG A 83 -18.19 3.34 10.92
C ARG A 83 -18.83 2.77 12.18
N MET A 84 -18.03 2.45 13.20
CA MET A 84 -18.54 1.98 14.50
C MET A 84 -19.37 3.08 15.18
N THR A 85 -18.95 4.34 15.06
CA THR A 85 -19.67 5.48 15.63
C THR A 85 -21.02 5.73 14.96
N ASP A 86 -21.10 5.52 13.64
CA ASP A 86 -22.36 5.65 12.88
C ASP A 86 -23.35 4.50 13.19
N ASP A 87 -22.88 3.26 13.33
CA ASP A 87 -23.72 2.07 13.62
C ASP A 87 -24.32 2.10 15.05
N ASP A 88 -23.58 2.66 16.02
CA ASP A 88 -24.07 2.86 17.41
C ASP A 88 -25.11 3.99 17.54
N GLY A 89 -25.22 4.87 16.53
CA GLY A 89 -26.19 5.96 16.46
C GLY A 89 -27.59 5.52 16.03
N ASP A 90 -27.69 4.37 15.36
CA ASP A 90 -28.94 3.81 14.82
C ASP A 90 -29.66 2.88 15.83
N GLY A 91 -29.14 2.79 17.06
CA GLY A 91 -29.58 1.92 18.15
C GLY A 91 -30.30 2.58 19.33
N LEU A 92 -30.95 3.75 19.15
CA LEU A 92 -31.87 4.34 20.14
C LEU A 92 -33.28 4.44 19.55
N PRO A 93 -34.32 4.19 20.38
CA PRO A 93 -35.39 3.20 20.21
C PRO A 93 -36.29 3.29 18.98
#